data_AF-A0A256XJK2-F1
#
_entry.id   AF-A0A256XJK2-F1
#
_cell.length_a   1.000
_cell.length_b   1.000
_cell.length_c   1.000
_cell.angle_alpha   90.00
_cell.angle_beta   90.00
_cell.angle_gamma   90.00
#
_symmetry.space_group_name_H-M   'P 1'
#
loop_
_entity.id
_entity.type
_entity.pdbx_description
1 polymer ?
#
loop_
_entity_poly.entity_id
_entity_poly.type
_entity_poly.pdbx_seq_one_letter_code
_entity_poly.pdbx_strand_id
1 'polypeptide(L)'
;MLVWIYWFVSLTIVTYASAYIVKNFRENGFAALTAFYTIYLGASQILASRVIEFDLGFYQFYAPAAVFIYPFIAQAIDMINEVYGRKNAHLAIIIAFITQVLLVVFIAMVNTLKPAPFFKFEEAWQNLFGLSMRITVASWISFLICSNLDAYVFDKLKKKFLQKELSFKHDPSLNPYIWLRSSVSDFVDLTLDSIIFITLAFYGVMPVTPLIIGQIVSKNIIGFIDNPWFVWYKRTLRRKS
;
A
#
# COMPACT_ATOMS: atom_id res chain seq x y z
N MET A 1 5.95 3.55 21.84
CA MET A 1 4.63 4.04 22.35
C MET A 1 4.11 5.26 21.59
N LEU A 2 4.87 6.36 21.46
CA LEU A 2 4.40 7.58 20.76
C LEU A 2 3.99 7.37 19.30
N VAL A 3 4.67 6.50 18.55
CA VAL A 3 4.34 6.21 17.14
C VAL A 3 2.89 5.71 16.98
N TRP A 4 2.41 4.87 17.90
CA TRP A 4 1.05 4.34 17.86
C TRP A 4 -0.01 5.42 18.13
N ILE A 5 0.32 6.40 18.99
CA ILE A 5 -0.55 7.55 19.24
C ILE A 5 -0.64 8.41 17.98
N TYR A 6 0.51 8.77 17.38
CA TYR A 6 0.51 9.52 16.12
C TYR A 6 -0.24 8.79 15.02
N TRP A 7 -0.02 7.48 14.90
CA TRP A 7 -0.68 6.64 13.90
C TRP A 7 -2.21 6.63 14.10
N PHE A 8 -2.69 6.31 15.31
CA PHE A 8 -4.11 6.26 15.64
C PHE A 8 -4.82 7.61 15.44
N VAL A 9 -4.21 8.69 15.94
CA VAL A 9 -4.75 10.05 15.82
C VAL A 9 -4.81 10.47 14.35
N SER A 10 -3.73 10.24 13.59
CA SER A 10 -3.67 10.63 12.18
C SER A 10 -4.69 9.87 11.33
N LEU A 11 -4.82 8.56 11.54
CA LEU A 11 -5.83 7.73 10.86
C LEU A 11 -7.25 8.22 11.16
N THR A 12 -7.53 8.53 12.43
CA THR A 12 -8.83 9.04 12.84
C THR A 12 -9.14 10.39 12.19
N ILE A 13 -8.17 11.31 12.19
CA ILE A 13 -8.30 12.64 11.55
C ILE A 13 -8.55 12.49 10.06
N VAL A 14 -7.72 11.71 9.36
CA VAL A 14 -7.84 11.49 7.91
C VAL A 14 -9.18 10.85 7.58
N THR A 15 -9.59 9.82 8.32
CA THR A 15 -10.87 9.14 8.09
C THR A 15 -12.05 10.10 8.25
N TYR A 16 -12.03 10.92 9.30
CA TYR A 16 -13.06 11.92 9.56
C TYR A 16 -13.08 13.01 8.48
N ALA A 17 -11.90 13.56 8.13
CA ALA A 17 -11.76 14.57 7.11
C ALA A 17 -12.24 14.06 5.74
N SER A 18 -11.82 12.85 5.35
CA SER A 18 -12.30 12.17 4.14
C SER A 18 -13.82 12.01 4.14
N ALA A 19 -14.42 11.54 5.24
CA ALA A 19 -15.87 11.41 5.35
C ALA A 19 -16.59 12.77 5.25
N TYR A 20 -16.06 13.79 5.93
CA TYR A 20 -16.61 15.14 5.89
C TYR A 20 -16.56 15.75 4.50
N ILE A 21 -15.41 15.66 3.81
CA ILE A 21 -15.22 16.22 2.46
C ILE A 21 -16.13 15.51 1.46
N VAL A 22 -16.14 14.19 1.45
CA VAL A 22 -16.99 13.40 0.55
C VAL A 22 -18.47 13.70 0.78
N LYS A 23 -18.88 13.93 2.03
CA LYS A 23 -20.27 14.21 2.38
C LYS A 23 -20.72 15.62 1.99
N ASN A 24 -19.90 16.63 2.27
CA ASN A 24 -20.29 18.04 2.09
C ASN A 24 -19.88 18.61 0.72
N PHE A 25 -18.85 18.04 0.08
CA PHE A 25 -18.28 18.52 -1.18
C PHE A 25 -18.13 17.37 -2.19
N ARG A 26 -19.28 16.78 -2.58
CA ARG A 26 -19.31 15.60 -3.46
C ARG A 26 -18.56 15.76 -4.78
N GLU A 27 -18.57 16.95 -5.38
CA GLU A 27 -17.87 17.23 -6.63
C GLU A 27 -16.34 17.21 -6.47
N ASN A 28 -15.83 17.70 -5.32
CA ASN A 28 -14.40 17.79 -5.05
C ASN A 28 -13.86 16.58 -4.25
N GLY A 29 -14.73 15.72 -3.74
CA GLY A 29 -14.33 14.62 -2.86
C GLY A 29 -13.43 13.61 -3.57
N PHE A 30 -13.63 13.35 -4.87
CA PHE A 30 -12.74 12.49 -5.65
C PHE A 30 -11.32 13.09 -5.74
N ALA A 31 -11.23 14.39 -6.02
CA ALA A 31 -9.95 15.08 -6.09
C ALA A 31 -9.22 15.09 -4.74
N ALA A 32 -9.94 15.34 -3.64
CA ALA A 32 -9.38 15.33 -2.29
C ALA A 32 -8.85 13.94 -1.89
N LEU A 33 -9.63 12.89 -2.11
CA LEU A 33 -9.18 11.53 -1.81
C LEU A 33 -8.00 11.10 -2.70
N THR A 34 -8.00 11.49 -3.98
CA THR A 34 -6.88 11.23 -4.89
C THR A 34 -5.63 11.97 -4.43
N ALA A 35 -5.75 13.22 -3.96
CA ALA A 35 -4.63 13.98 -3.40
C ALA A 35 -4.07 13.28 -2.15
N PHE A 36 -4.92 12.85 -1.22
CA PHE A 36 -4.50 12.04 -0.06
C PHE A 36 -3.79 10.76 -0.48
N TYR A 37 -4.35 10.03 -1.44
CA TYR A 37 -3.75 8.81 -1.95
C TYR A 37 -2.37 9.05 -2.56
N THR A 38 -2.20 10.11 -3.37
CA THR A 38 -0.91 10.46 -3.99
C THR A 38 0.18 10.81 -2.96
N ILE A 39 -0.14 11.59 -1.94
CA ILE A 39 0.83 11.97 -0.91
C ILE A 39 1.19 10.78 -0.01
N TYR A 40 0.24 9.92 0.34
CA TYR A 40 0.53 8.72 1.13
C TYR A 40 1.46 7.78 0.38
N LEU A 41 1.22 7.59 -0.93
CA LEU A 41 2.06 6.75 -1.75
C LEU A 41 3.47 7.32 -1.92
N GLY A 42 3.60 8.64 -2.15
CA GLY A 42 4.91 9.30 -2.24
C GLY A 42 5.68 9.29 -0.92
N ALA A 43 4.99 9.55 0.20
CA ALA A 43 5.58 9.45 1.53
C ALA A 43 6.06 8.02 1.83
N SER A 44 5.28 7.01 1.44
CA SER A 44 5.65 5.60 1.60
C SER A 44 6.98 5.27 0.93
N GLN A 45 7.22 5.74 -0.30
CA GLN A 45 8.48 5.47 -1.03
C GLN A 45 9.70 6.14 -0.40
N ILE A 46 9.55 7.37 0.09
CA ILE A 46 10.65 8.09 0.75
C ILE A 46 10.93 7.47 2.12
N LEU A 47 9.88 7.23 2.92
CA LEU A 47 10.01 6.71 4.28
C LEU A 47 10.40 5.23 4.33
N ALA A 48 10.16 4.47 3.25
CA ALA A 48 10.63 3.09 3.12
C ALA A 48 12.16 2.95 3.17
N SER A 49 12.91 4.01 2.84
CA SER A 49 14.38 4.03 2.95
C SER A 49 14.85 3.81 4.40
N ARG A 50 14.00 4.14 5.38
CA ARG A 50 14.26 3.90 6.80
C ARG A 50 13.71 2.55 7.23
N VAL A 51 14.59 1.57 7.37
CA VAL A 51 14.27 0.30 8.05
C VAL A 51 14.21 0.55 9.55
N ILE A 52 13.19 0.00 10.19
CA ILE A 52 12.94 0.11 11.63
C ILE A 52 12.91 -1.27 12.27
N GLU A 53 13.21 -1.28 13.56
CA GLU A 53 12.93 -2.39 14.44
C GLU A 53 11.45 -2.33 14.85
N PHE A 54 10.73 -3.40 14.55
CA PHE A 54 9.33 -3.59 14.90
C PHE A 54 9.25 -4.60 16.04
N ASP A 55 9.11 -4.06 17.24
CA ASP A 55 9.03 -4.85 18.48
C ASP A 55 7.57 -5.13 18.85
N LEU A 56 7.19 -6.41 18.83
CA LEU A 56 5.87 -6.89 19.26
C LEU A 56 5.84 -7.30 20.74
N GLY A 57 6.94 -7.12 21.48
CA GLY A 57 7.10 -7.51 22.89
C GLY A 57 7.46 -8.98 23.10
N PHE A 58 7.09 -9.86 22.16
CA PHE A 58 7.46 -11.29 22.16
C PHE A 58 8.45 -11.68 21.06
N TYR A 59 8.58 -10.87 20.01
CA TYR A 59 9.52 -11.08 18.92
C TYR A 59 9.80 -9.76 18.20
N GLN A 60 11.03 -9.58 17.73
CA GLN A 60 11.49 -8.39 17.03
C GLN A 60 11.71 -8.69 15.55
N PHE A 61 11.14 -7.84 14.69
CA PHE A 61 11.26 -7.95 13.24
C PHE A 61 11.86 -6.67 12.66
N TYR A 62 12.45 -6.75 11.47
CA TYR A 62 12.92 -5.58 10.73
C TYR A 62 12.02 -5.35 9.53
N ALA A 63 11.50 -4.13 9.38
CA ALA A 63 10.66 -3.77 8.26
C ALA A 63 10.88 -2.32 7.85
N PRO A 64 10.60 -1.94 6.59
CA PRO A 64 10.55 -0.54 6.19
C PRO A 64 9.53 0.25 7.03
N ALA A 65 9.83 1.49 7.40
CA ALA A 65 8.88 2.33 8.16
C ALA A 65 7.57 2.59 7.40
N ALA A 66 7.59 2.43 6.08
CA ALA A 66 6.43 2.52 5.19
C ALA A 66 5.26 1.58 5.56
N VAL A 67 5.51 0.52 6.35
CA VAL A 67 4.44 -0.37 6.82
C VAL A 67 3.39 0.40 7.64
N PHE A 68 3.77 1.46 8.36
CA PHE A 68 2.81 2.33 9.05
C PHE A 68 1.96 3.21 8.12
N ILE A 69 2.43 3.46 6.90
CA ILE A 69 1.75 4.32 5.91
C ILE A 69 0.79 3.50 5.05
N TYR A 70 1.04 2.20 4.89
CA TYR A 70 0.22 1.29 4.08
C TYR A 70 -1.30 1.33 4.38
N PRO A 71 -1.75 1.34 5.65
CA PRO A 71 -3.15 1.57 6.04
C PRO A 71 -3.79 2.79 5.37
N PHE A 72 -3.10 3.92 5.39
CA PHE A 72 -3.61 5.17 4.82
C PHE A 72 -3.80 5.05 3.30
N ILE A 73 -2.87 4.35 2.63
CA ILE A 73 -2.93 4.07 1.19
C ILE A 73 -4.13 3.18 0.87
N ALA A 74 -4.27 2.06 1.58
CA ALA A 74 -5.35 1.08 1.38
C ALA A 74 -6.72 1.72 1.66
N GLN A 75 -6.84 2.43 2.77
CA GLN A 75 -8.06 3.12 3.14
C GLN A 75 -8.47 4.18 2.11
N ALA A 76 -7.53 4.99 1.60
CA ALA A 76 -7.84 6.02 0.62
C ALA A 76 -8.38 5.43 -0.69
N ILE A 77 -7.77 4.36 -1.21
CA ILE A 77 -8.25 3.71 -2.45
C ILE A 77 -9.60 3.02 -2.25
N ASP A 78 -9.82 2.39 -1.09
CA ASP A 78 -11.10 1.76 -0.76
C ASP A 78 -12.23 2.79 -0.63
N MET A 79 -11.96 3.94 -0.02
CA MET A 79 -12.91 5.07 0.03
C MET A 79 -13.27 5.57 -1.37
N ILE A 80 -12.28 5.71 -2.27
CA ILE A 80 -12.54 6.12 -3.65
C ILE A 80 -13.40 5.08 -4.37
N ASN A 81 -13.06 3.80 -4.23
CA ASN A 81 -13.78 2.71 -4.88
C ASN A 81 -15.22 2.57 -4.37
N GLU A 82 -15.46 2.71 -3.06
CA GLU A 82 -16.80 2.61 -2.46
C GLU A 82 -17.71 3.77 -2.89
N VAL A 83 -17.18 5.00 -2.98
CA VAL A 83 -17.98 6.20 -3.25
C VAL A 83 -18.11 6.50 -4.73
N TYR A 84 -17.01 6.38 -5.48
CA TYR A 84 -16.91 6.79 -6.88
C TYR A 84 -16.82 5.60 -7.85
N GLY A 85 -16.73 4.37 -7.34
CA GLY A 85 -16.70 3.15 -8.13
C GLY A 85 -15.34 2.81 -8.73
N ARG A 86 -15.28 1.61 -9.31
CA ARG A 86 -14.05 0.98 -9.82
C ARG A 86 -13.32 1.79 -10.90
N LYS A 87 -14.06 2.46 -11.79
CA LYS A 87 -13.45 3.27 -12.87
C LYS A 87 -12.62 4.43 -12.29
N ASN A 88 -13.17 5.11 -11.28
CA ASN A 88 -12.51 6.23 -10.62
C ASN A 88 -11.37 5.76 -9.71
N ALA A 89 -11.51 4.61 -9.05
CA ALA A 89 -10.41 3.98 -8.32
C ALA A 89 -9.21 3.68 -9.24
N HIS A 90 -9.46 3.08 -10.42
CA HIS A 90 -8.40 2.85 -11.41
C HIS A 90 -7.77 4.14 -11.93
N LEU A 91 -8.58 5.18 -12.16
CA LEU A 91 -8.06 6.49 -12.54
C LEU A 91 -7.15 7.06 -11.44
N ALA A 92 -7.55 6.98 -10.18
CA ALA A 92 -6.72 7.43 -9.05
C ALA A 92 -5.41 6.63 -8.93
N ILE A 93 -5.44 5.32 -9.18
CA ILE A 93 -4.23 4.48 -9.25
C ILE A 93 -3.29 4.96 -10.36
N ILE A 94 -3.81 5.24 -11.56
CA ILE A 94 -3.01 5.73 -12.69
C ILE A 94 -2.42 7.11 -12.36
N ILE A 95 -3.22 8.03 -11.81
CA ILE A 95 -2.76 9.35 -11.38
C ILE A 95 -1.62 9.18 -10.37
N ALA A 96 -1.81 8.37 -9.34
CA ALA A 96 -0.80 8.10 -8.34
C ALA A 96 0.48 7.52 -8.97
N PHE A 97 0.35 6.53 -9.85
CA PHE A 97 1.49 5.96 -10.57
C PHE A 97 2.28 7.02 -11.35
N ILE A 98 1.61 7.85 -12.16
CA ILE A 98 2.26 8.93 -12.92
C ILE A 98 2.95 9.93 -11.97
N THR A 99 2.30 10.31 -10.87
CA THR A 99 2.92 11.22 -9.89
C THR A 99 4.13 10.61 -9.18
N GLN A 100 4.15 9.28 -8.96
CA GLN A 100 5.35 8.59 -8.44
C GLN A 100 6.49 8.62 -9.46
N VAL A 101 6.18 8.45 -10.75
CA VAL A 101 7.19 8.57 -11.81
C VAL A 101 7.81 9.97 -11.80
N LEU A 102 6.97 11.00 -11.71
CA LEU A 102 7.45 12.37 -11.61
C LEU A 102 8.29 12.61 -10.35
N LEU A 103 7.90 12.07 -9.19
CA LEU A 103 8.66 12.17 -7.95
C LEU A 103 10.07 11.58 -8.12
N VAL A 104 10.19 10.38 -8.69
CA VAL A 104 11.49 9.74 -8.96
C VAL A 104 12.32 10.56 -9.95
N VAL A 105 11.70 11.08 -11.00
CA VAL A 105 12.39 11.95 -11.97
C VAL A 105 12.92 13.22 -11.30
N PHE A 106 12.15 13.84 -10.41
CA PHE A 106 12.61 15.01 -9.68
C PHE A 106 13.76 14.69 -8.71
N ILE A 107 13.68 13.57 -8.01
CA ILE A 107 14.77 13.10 -7.14
C ILE A 107 16.03 12.84 -7.98
N ALA A 108 15.91 12.11 -9.09
CA ALA A 108 17.02 11.83 -9.99
C ALA A 108 17.64 13.11 -10.55
N MET A 109 16.81 14.05 -10.99
CA MET A 109 17.24 15.36 -11.49
C MET A 109 18.05 16.11 -10.44
N VAL A 110 17.55 16.23 -9.21
CA VAL A 110 18.27 16.93 -8.13
C VAL A 110 19.58 16.23 -7.78
N ASN A 111 19.62 14.90 -7.78
CA ASN A 111 20.84 14.14 -7.49
C ASN A 111 21.97 14.34 -8.52
N THR A 112 21.67 14.84 -9.72
CA THR A 112 22.70 15.19 -10.71
C THR A 112 23.35 16.57 -10.49
N LEU A 113 22.77 17.40 -9.63
CA LEU A 113 23.28 18.74 -9.36
C LEU A 113 24.49 18.70 -8.42
N LYS A 114 25.46 19.58 -8.64
CA LYS A 114 26.61 19.69 -7.75
C LYS A 114 26.17 20.29 -6.40
N PRO A 115 26.53 19.69 -5.27
CA PRO A 115 26.22 20.27 -3.96
C PRO A 115 26.97 21.58 -3.75
N ALA A 116 26.35 22.50 -3.01
CA ALA A 116 27.03 23.68 -2.54
C ALA A 116 28.13 23.30 -1.52
N PRO A 117 29.26 24.02 -1.44
CA PRO A 117 30.37 23.68 -0.52
C PRO A 117 29.99 23.63 0.97
N PHE A 118 28.91 24.32 1.34
CA PHE A 118 28.38 24.36 2.71
C PHE A 118 27.25 23.35 2.96
N PHE A 119 26.82 22.58 1.95
CA PHE A 119 25.83 21.52 2.11
C PHE A 119 26.47 20.26 2.69
N LYS A 120 26.32 20.05 3.99
CA LYS A 120 26.98 18.97 4.73
C LYS A 120 26.33 17.59 4.57
N PHE A 121 25.17 17.51 3.95
CA PHE A 121 24.36 16.29 3.92
C PHE A 121 24.41 15.56 2.57
N GLU A 122 25.36 15.88 1.69
CA GLU A 122 25.41 15.31 0.34
C GLU A 122 25.47 13.78 0.34
N GLU A 123 26.36 13.19 1.14
CA GLU A 123 26.49 11.74 1.20
C GLU A 123 25.21 11.08 1.71
N ALA A 124 24.61 11.63 2.77
CA ALA A 124 23.34 11.14 3.31
C ALA A 124 22.18 11.31 2.31
N TRP A 125 22.16 12.43 1.57
CA TRP A 125 21.17 12.74 0.54
C TRP A 125 21.23 11.71 -0.58
N GLN A 126 22.41 11.48 -1.16
CA GLN A 126 22.60 10.51 -2.24
C GLN A 126 22.27 9.09 -1.80
N ASN A 127 22.64 8.71 -0.57
CA ASN A 127 22.32 7.39 -0.03
C ASN A 127 20.81 7.18 0.19
N LEU A 128 20.13 8.13 0.84
CA LEU A 128 18.70 8.01 1.16
C LEU A 128 17.84 8.08 -0.10
N PHE A 129 18.05 9.10 -0.93
CA PHE A 129 17.24 9.30 -2.13
C PHE A 129 17.63 8.35 -3.26
N GLY A 130 18.89 7.90 -3.33
CA GLY A 130 19.31 6.78 -4.18
C GLY A 130 18.59 5.49 -3.81
N LEU A 131 18.49 5.18 -2.52
CA LEU A 131 17.72 4.03 -2.03
C LEU A 131 16.22 4.18 -2.32
N SER A 132 15.63 5.38 -2.12
CA SER A 132 14.22 5.63 -2.46
C SER A 132 13.91 5.45 -3.95
N MET A 133 14.81 5.88 -4.85
CA MET A 133 14.66 5.61 -6.29
C MET A 133 14.66 4.11 -6.57
N ARG A 134 15.59 3.37 -5.97
CA ARG A 134 15.67 1.91 -6.11
C ARG A 134 14.43 1.21 -5.58
N ILE A 135 13.95 1.60 -4.40
CA ILE A 135 12.70 1.11 -3.79
C ILE A 135 11.53 1.33 -4.74
N THR A 136 11.44 2.52 -5.33
CA THR A 136 10.33 2.86 -6.24
C THR A 136 10.33 1.99 -7.49
N VAL A 137 11.49 1.83 -8.13
CA VAL A 137 11.64 0.96 -9.32
C VAL A 137 11.33 -0.49 -8.95
N ALA A 138 11.80 -0.97 -7.80
CA ALA A 138 11.47 -2.30 -7.29
C ALA A 138 9.96 -2.48 -7.06
N SER A 139 9.27 -1.48 -6.49
CA SER A 139 7.81 -1.51 -6.32
C SER A 139 7.09 -1.63 -7.65
N TRP A 140 7.51 -0.89 -8.68
CA TRP A 140 6.87 -0.97 -10.00
C TRP A 140 7.08 -2.32 -10.68
N ILE A 141 8.31 -2.84 -10.64
CA ILE A 141 8.62 -4.16 -11.22
C ILE A 141 7.81 -5.24 -10.48
N SER A 142 7.81 -5.22 -9.14
CA SER A 142 7.02 -6.13 -8.33
C SER A 142 5.53 -6.03 -8.67
N PHE A 143 4.98 -4.82 -8.68
CA PHE A 143 3.58 -4.56 -9.02
C PHE A 143 3.22 -5.09 -10.41
N LEU A 144 4.04 -4.84 -11.44
CA LEU A 144 3.76 -5.31 -12.80
C LEU A 144 3.83 -6.83 -12.92
N ILE A 145 4.80 -7.47 -12.26
CA ILE A 145 4.94 -8.93 -12.29
C ILE A 145 3.78 -9.57 -11.51
N CYS A 146 3.54 -9.14 -10.27
CA CYS A 146 2.50 -9.68 -9.41
C CYS A 146 1.09 -9.42 -9.95
N SER A 147 0.81 -8.23 -10.48
CA SER A 147 -0.53 -7.95 -11.04
C SER A 147 -0.83 -8.82 -12.27
N ASN A 148 0.17 -9.11 -13.09
CA ASN A 148 0.00 -10.01 -14.24
C ASN A 148 -0.12 -11.49 -13.79
N LEU A 149 0.66 -11.90 -12.78
CA LEU A 149 0.58 -13.23 -12.21
C LEU A 149 -0.75 -13.48 -11.50
N ASP A 150 -1.21 -12.55 -10.67
CA ASP A 150 -2.53 -12.60 -10.02
C ASP A 150 -3.63 -12.71 -11.09
N ALA A 151 -3.64 -11.84 -12.10
CA ALA A 151 -4.62 -11.92 -13.18
C ALA A 151 -4.62 -13.30 -13.88
N TYR A 152 -3.45 -13.88 -14.12
CA TYR A 152 -3.30 -15.21 -14.72
C TYR A 152 -3.74 -16.34 -13.78
N VAL A 153 -3.31 -16.31 -12.52
CA VAL A 153 -3.62 -17.30 -11.48
C VAL A 153 -5.11 -17.26 -11.16
N PHE A 154 -5.68 -16.07 -11.01
CA PHE A 154 -7.10 -15.85 -10.79
C PHE A 154 -7.94 -16.37 -11.96
N ASP A 155 -7.56 -16.09 -13.22
CA ASP A 155 -8.29 -16.60 -14.39
C ASP A 155 -8.17 -18.12 -14.53
N LYS A 156 -6.99 -18.69 -14.25
CA LYS A 156 -6.76 -20.15 -14.27
C LYS A 156 -7.52 -20.87 -13.15
N LEU A 157 -7.54 -20.31 -11.95
CA LEU A 157 -8.31 -20.85 -10.82
C LEU A 157 -9.82 -20.69 -11.05
N LYS A 158 -10.27 -19.55 -11.60
CA LYS A 158 -11.67 -19.34 -12.00
C LYS A 158 -12.10 -20.41 -13.01
N LYS A 159 -11.31 -20.66 -14.05
CA LYS A 159 -11.58 -21.73 -15.05
C LYS A 159 -11.61 -23.13 -14.43
N LYS A 160 -10.75 -23.41 -13.45
CA LYS A 160 -10.64 -24.73 -12.80
C LYS A 160 -11.74 -24.99 -11.75
N PHE A 161 -12.24 -23.96 -11.08
CA PHE A 161 -13.23 -24.08 -10.01
C PHE A 161 -14.65 -23.65 -10.41
N LEU A 162 -14.85 -23.10 -11.62
CA LEU A 162 -16.16 -22.64 -12.13
C LEU A 162 -17.26 -23.71 -12.03
N GLN A 163 -16.94 -24.97 -12.34
CA GLN A 163 -17.91 -26.06 -12.29
C GLN A 163 -18.31 -26.46 -10.86
N LYS A 164 -17.42 -26.29 -9.88
CA LYS A 164 -17.73 -26.53 -8.45
C LYS A 164 -18.47 -25.34 -7.83
N GLU A 165 -18.23 -24.13 -8.33
CA GLU A 165 -18.89 -22.89 -7.92
C GLU A 165 -20.36 -22.84 -8.40
N LEU A 166 -20.62 -23.23 -9.67
CA LEU A 166 -21.97 -23.33 -10.23
C LEU A 166 -22.81 -24.48 -9.64
N SER A 167 -22.15 -25.49 -9.06
CA SER A 167 -22.79 -26.62 -8.37
C SER A 167 -23.27 -26.26 -6.94
N PHE A 168 -22.79 -25.14 -6.39
CA PHE A 168 -23.12 -24.71 -5.03
C PHE A 168 -24.44 -23.90 -5.03
N LYS A 169 -25.52 -24.51 -4.52
CA LYS A 169 -26.90 -23.95 -4.53
C LYS A 169 -27.18 -22.86 -3.48
N HIS A 170 -26.22 -22.52 -2.61
CA HIS A 170 -26.40 -21.52 -1.55
C HIS A 170 -25.66 -20.22 -1.88
N ASP A 171 -25.95 -19.18 -1.10
CA ASP A 171 -25.46 -17.81 -1.25
C ASP A 171 -23.95 -17.75 -1.63
N PRO A 172 -23.57 -17.07 -2.73
CA PRO A 172 -22.18 -16.99 -3.19
C PRO A 172 -21.20 -16.47 -2.12
N SER A 173 -21.70 -15.70 -1.16
CA SER A 173 -20.94 -15.12 -0.05
C SER A 173 -20.38 -16.15 0.95
N LEU A 174 -20.96 -17.36 1.01
CA LEU A 174 -20.62 -18.43 1.96
C LEU A 174 -19.87 -19.60 1.33
N ASN A 175 -19.48 -19.51 0.06
CA ASN A 175 -18.83 -20.63 -0.62
C ASN A 175 -17.39 -20.82 -0.10
N PRO A 176 -17.08 -21.92 0.61
CA PRO A 176 -15.75 -22.15 1.19
C PRO A 176 -14.66 -22.26 0.11
N TYR A 177 -15.02 -22.62 -1.13
CA TYR A 177 -14.08 -22.70 -2.25
C TYR A 177 -13.71 -21.33 -2.83
N ILE A 178 -14.59 -20.32 -2.71
CA ILE A 178 -14.29 -18.95 -3.11
C ILE A 178 -13.33 -18.32 -2.09
N TRP A 179 -13.59 -18.54 -0.80
CA TRP A 179 -12.74 -18.08 0.30
C TRP A 179 -11.36 -18.74 0.27
N LEU A 180 -11.29 -20.07 0.14
CA LEU A 180 -10.00 -20.79 0.04
C LEU A 180 -9.18 -20.31 -1.17
N ARG A 181 -9.83 -20.06 -2.31
CA ARG A 181 -9.16 -19.55 -3.52
C ARG A 181 -8.64 -18.13 -3.33
N SER A 182 -9.46 -17.23 -2.79
CA SER A 182 -9.05 -15.84 -2.55
C SER A 182 -7.91 -15.79 -1.56
N SER A 183 -8.05 -16.39 -0.38
CA SER A 183 -7.01 -16.32 0.65
C SER A 183 -5.69 -16.99 0.23
N VAL A 184 -5.73 -18.06 -0.56
CA VAL A 184 -4.51 -18.68 -1.10
C VAL A 184 -3.89 -17.82 -2.20
N SER A 185 -4.69 -17.23 -3.10
CA SER A 185 -4.18 -16.30 -4.13
C SER A 185 -3.56 -15.08 -3.46
N ASP A 186 -4.30 -14.43 -2.55
CA ASP A 186 -3.86 -13.26 -1.80
C ASP A 186 -2.57 -13.56 -1.03
N PHE A 187 -2.46 -14.72 -0.37
CA PHE A 187 -1.25 -15.11 0.34
C PHE A 187 -0.06 -15.34 -0.59
N VAL A 188 -0.25 -16.03 -1.72
CA VAL A 188 0.80 -16.27 -2.71
C VAL A 188 1.25 -14.96 -3.36
N ASP A 189 0.32 -14.09 -3.71
CA ASP A 189 0.60 -12.81 -4.35
C ASP A 189 1.29 -11.83 -3.38
N LEU A 190 0.83 -11.72 -2.13
CA LEU A 190 1.48 -10.90 -1.10
C LEU A 190 2.88 -11.40 -0.76
N THR A 191 3.07 -12.71 -0.72
CA THR A 191 4.37 -13.33 -0.44
C THR A 191 5.32 -13.10 -1.61
N LEU A 192 4.86 -13.36 -2.84
CA LEU A 192 5.66 -13.18 -4.04
C LEU A 192 6.01 -11.71 -4.27
N ASP A 193 5.05 -10.79 -4.07
CA ASP A 193 5.29 -9.34 -4.07
C ASP A 193 6.37 -8.98 -3.08
N SER A 194 6.25 -9.44 -1.83
CA SER A 194 7.24 -9.11 -0.80
C SER A 194 8.62 -9.66 -1.10
N ILE A 195 8.72 -10.86 -1.66
CA ILE A 195 10.00 -11.46 -2.08
C ILE A 195 10.62 -10.64 -3.21
N ILE A 196 9.88 -10.37 -4.29
CA ILE A 196 10.39 -9.62 -5.46
C ILE A 196 10.76 -8.20 -5.05
N PHE A 197 9.86 -7.51 -4.36
CA PHE A 197 10.05 -6.14 -3.90
C PHE A 197 11.28 -6.00 -3.00
N ILE A 198 11.36 -6.75 -1.89
CA ILE A 198 12.48 -6.62 -0.94
C ILE A 198 13.80 -7.01 -1.60
N THR A 199 13.80 -8.06 -2.43
CA THR A 199 15.00 -8.47 -3.15
C THR A 199 15.47 -7.34 -4.07
N LEU A 200 14.61 -6.81 -4.93
CA LEU A 200 15.01 -5.74 -5.85
C LEU A 200 15.39 -4.45 -5.12
N ALA A 201 14.68 -4.10 -4.05
CA ALA A 201 14.87 -2.86 -3.31
C ALA A 201 16.14 -2.86 -2.45
N PHE A 202 16.47 -3.97 -1.80
CA PHE A 202 17.50 -4.02 -0.74
C PHE A 202 18.68 -4.95 -1.01
N TYR A 203 18.67 -5.73 -2.10
CA TYR A 203 19.78 -6.64 -2.43
C TYR A 203 21.13 -5.91 -2.52
N GLY A 204 22.13 -6.37 -1.78
CA GLY A 204 23.46 -5.74 -1.72
C GLY A 204 23.54 -4.47 -0.87
N VAL A 205 22.45 -4.05 -0.21
CA VAL A 205 22.44 -2.90 0.74
C VAL A 205 22.08 -3.35 2.16
N MET A 206 21.11 -4.28 2.30
CA MET A 206 20.63 -4.76 3.60
C MET A 206 20.34 -6.28 3.57
N PRO A 207 20.27 -6.95 4.73
CA PRO A 207 19.91 -8.37 4.79
C PRO A 207 18.48 -8.61 4.33
N VAL A 208 18.32 -9.24 3.16
CA VAL A 208 17.01 -9.43 2.50
C VAL A 208 16.10 -10.44 3.21
N THR A 209 16.64 -11.54 3.75
CA THR A 209 15.83 -12.61 4.36
C THR A 209 15.04 -12.14 5.58
N PRO A 210 15.63 -11.45 6.57
CA PRO A 210 14.89 -10.90 7.70
C PRO A 210 13.85 -9.85 7.28
N LEU A 211 14.18 -9.04 6.25
CA LEU A 211 13.28 -8.01 5.72
C LEU A 211 12.05 -8.59 5.02
N ILE A 212 12.19 -9.69 4.28
CA ILE A 212 11.04 -10.39 3.66
C ILE A 212 10.09 -10.89 4.74
N ILE A 213 10.63 -11.58 5.76
CA ILE A 213 9.82 -12.12 6.87
C ILE A 213 9.14 -10.98 7.62
N GLY A 214 9.90 -9.94 7.98
CA GLY A 214 9.37 -8.77 8.68
C GLY A 214 8.28 -8.06 7.86
N GLN A 215 8.48 -7.87 6.56
CA GLN A 215 7.47 -7.24 5.71
C GLN A 215 6.16 -8.04 5.65
N ILE A 216 6.23 -9.35 5.47
CA ILE A 216 5.03 -10.21 5.41
C ILE A 216 4.28 -10.17 6.74
N VAL A 217 4.99 -10.31 7.86
CA VAL A 217 4.38 -10.30 9.20
C VAL A 217 3.78 -8.94 9.51
N SER A 218 4.54 -7.86 9.33
CA SER A 218 4.10 -6.51 9.65
C SER A 218 2.92 -6.06 8.79
N LYS A 219 2.90 -6.36 7.48
CA LYS A 219 1.76 -6.03 6.61
C LYS A 219 0.47 -6.70 7.09
N ASN A 220 0.52 -7.98 7.47
CA ASN A 220 -0.65 -8.72 7.96
C ASN A 220 -1.18 -8.17 9.28
N ILE A 221 -0.29 -7.89 10.24
CA ILE A 221 -0.67 -7.35 11.55
C ILE A 221 -1.29 -5.96 11.39
N ILE A 222 -0.62 -5.08 10.65
CA ILE A 222 -1.09 -3.70 10.48
C ILE A 222 -2.40 -3.65 9.68
N GLY A 223 -2.54 -4.46 8.63
CA GLY A 223 -3.80 -4.55 7.87
C GLY A 223 -4.97 -5.05 8.73
N PHE A 224 -4.73 -6.00 9.62
CA PHE A 224 -5.75 -6.46 10.57
C PHE A 224 -6.16 -5.36 11.56
N ILE A 225 -5.20 -4.56 12.05
CA ILE A 225 -5.47 -3.47 12.99
C ILE A 225 -6.23 -2.32 12.33
N ASP A 226 -6.04 -2.06 11.03
CA ASP A 226 -6.68 -0.93 10.32
C ASP A 226 -8.18 -1.16 10.02
N ASN A 227 -8.61 -2.41 9.90
CA ASN A 227 -9.96 -2.78 9.48
C ASN A 227 -11.13 -2.07 10.23
N PRO A 228 -11.06 -1.82 11.56
CA PRO A 228 -12.10 -1.08 12.29
C PRO A 228 -12.37 0.34 11.77
N TRP A 229 -11.36 1.06 11.25
CA TRP A 229 -11.53 2.43 10.73
C TRP A 229 -12.31 2.46 9.42
N PHE A 230 -12.06 1.48 8.54
CA PHE A 230 -12.83 1.33 7.31
C PHE A 230 -14.31 1.05 7.61
N VAL A 231 -14.60 0.17 8.56
CA VAL A 231 -15.98 -0.11 9.00
C VAL A 231 -16.66 1.15 9.56
N TRP A 232 -15.92 1.96 10.34
CA TRP A 232 -16.43 3.22 10.88
C TRP A 232 -16.75 4.25 9.80
N TYR A 233 -15.88 4.40 8.79
CA TYR A 233 -16.13 5.24 7.62
C TYR A 233 -17.44 4.85 6.92
N LYS A 234 -17.62 3.56 6.63
CA LYS A 234 -18.83 3.04 5.96
C LYS A 234 -20.11 3.32 6.75
N ARG A 235 -20.09 3.14 8.08
CA ARG A 235 -21.23 3.46 8.96
C ARG A 235 -21.59 4.94 8.89
N THR A 236 -20.61 5.82 8.79
CA THR A 236 -20.81 7.27 8.74
C THR A 236 -21.47 7.71 7.43
N LEU A 237 -21.17 7.02 6.31
CA LEU A 237 -21.81 7.25 5.02
C LEU A 237 -23.25 6.73 4.94
N ARG A 238 -23.58 5.58 5.56
CA ARG A 238 -24.95 4.99 5.49
C ARG A 238 -26.01 5.72 6.32
N ARG A 239 -25.63 6.57 7.27
CA ARG A 239 -26.56 7.10 8.29
C ARG A 239 -27.58 8.15 7.81
N LYS A 240 -27.70 8.40 6.49
CA LYS A 240 -28.70 9.32 5.88
C LYS A 240 -29.12 8.93 4.44
N SER A 241 -29.19 7.64 4.09
CA SER A 241 -30.02 7.25 2.92
C SER A 241 -31.45 7.01 3.37
#